data_AF-A0A3M7QPI1-F1
#
_entry.id   AF-A0A3M7QPI1-F1
#
_cell.length_a   1.000
_cell.length_b   1.000
_cell.length_c   1.000
_cell.angle_alpha   90.00
_cell.angle_beta   90.00
_cell.angle_gamma   90.00
#
_symmetry.space_group_name_H-M   'P 1'
#
loop_
_entity.id
_entity.type
_entity.pdbx_description
1 polymer ?
#
loop_
_entity_poly.entity_id
_entity_poly.type
_entity_poly.pdbx_seq_one_letter_code
_entity_poly.pdbx_strand_id
1 'polypeptide(L)'
;MAQSRINKAASIFTRMNGLIKSNIIKENEVPLWFDIYKKFPPKRDPAYRSILGNDIVHDLPKKLFYEEDELRAFYFSNVTPIEPIVLNSNQRKPNWELFISTYKHLEASGVDRNELVDATIENLQAQGFFFKKKQEKQNLIEKQ
;
A
#
# COMPACT_ATOMS: atom_id res chain seq x y z
N MET A 1 38.96 -17.37 20.46
CA MET A 1 37.98 -17.84 19.47
C MET A 1 38.26 -17.17 18.15
N ALA A 2 38.47 -17.93 17.08
CA ALA A 2 38.68 -17.35 15.76
C ALA A 2 37.35 -16.79 15.22
N GLN A 3 37.35 -15.56 14.72
CA GLN A 3 36.15 -14.89 14.21
C GLN A 3 36.47 -14.21 12.87
N SER A 4 35.52 -14.25 11.93
CA SER A 4 35.60 -13.45 10.70
C SER A 4 34.81 -12.15 10.84
N ARG A 5 35.50 -11.01 10.67
CA ARG A 5 34.90 -9.66 10.66
C ARG A 5 34.60 -9.13 9.25
N ILE A 6 34.94 -9.89 8.20
CA ILE A 6 34.72 -9.50 6.81
C ILE A 6 33.22 -9.58 6.49
N ASN A 7 32.60 -8.47 6.08
CA ASN A 7 31.16 -8.39 5.77
C ASN A 7 30.85 -8.32 4.27
N LYS A 8 31.76 -7.82 3.44
CA LYS A 8 31.52 -7.61 1.99
C LYS A 8 31.71 -8.86 1.10
N ALA A 9 32.43 -9.87 1.59
CA ALA A 9 32.84 -11.02 0.75
C ALA A 9 31.78 -12.12 0.61
N ALA A 10 30.92 -12.32 1.62
CA ALA A 10 29.92 -13.39 1.65
C ALA A 10 28.86 -13.12 2.73
N SER A 11 27.85 -13.97 2.86
CA SER A 11 26.93 -13.97 4.02
C SER A 11 27.59 -14.52 5.28
N ILE A 12 26.98 -14.25 6.45
CA ILE A 12 27.46 -14.77 7.74
C ILE A 12 27.45 -16.29 7.75
N PHE A 13 26.42 -16.92 7.17
CA PHE A 13 26.29 -18.37 7.10
C PHE A 13 27.43 -19.01 6.31
N THR A 14 27.72 -18.50 5.11
CA THR A 14 28.81 -19.02 4.26
C THR A 14 30.17 -18.90 4.95
N ARG A 15 30.42 -17.79 5.67
CA ARG A 15 31.67 -17.62 6.43
C ARG A 15 31.78 -18.60 7.60
N MET A 16 30.71 -18.76 8.38
CA MET A 16 30.70 -19.72 9.50
C MET A 16 30.88 -21.15 9.01
N ASN A 17 30.20 -21.53 7.93
CA ASN A 17 30.33 -22.85 7.32
C ASN A 17 31.77 -23.10 6.83
N GLY A 18 32.44 -22.10 6.27
CA GLY A 18 33.85 -22.18 5.90
C GLY A 18 34.77 -22.39 7.10
N LEU A 19 34.56 -21.67 8.21
CA LEU A 19 35.34 -21.79 9.45
C LEU A 19 35.16 -23.16 10.13
N ILE A 20 33.95 -23.71 10.07
CA ILE A 20 33.65 -25.07 10.55
C ILE A 20 34.36 -26.10 9.68
N LYS A 21 34.27 -25.98 8.35
CA LYS A 21 34.92 -26.91 7.40
C LYS A 21 36.45 -26.90 7.47
N SER A 22 37.05 -25.77 7.80
CA SER A 22 38.51 -25.66 7.96
C SER A 22 39.00 -26.09 9.35
N ASN A 23 38.13 -26.64 10.21
CA ASN A 23 38.43 -27.02 11.59
C ASN A 23 39.01 -25.88 12.44
N ILE A 24 38.75 -24.62 12.07
CA ILE A 24 39.17 -23.43 12.83
C ILE A 24 38.25 -23.24 14.05
N ILE A 25 36.97 -23.58 13.92
CA ILE A 25 35.96 -23.54 14.99
C ILE A 25 35.62 -24.98 15.39
N LYS A 26 35.66 -25.28 16.69
CA LYS A 26 35.26 -26.58 17.23
C LYS A 26 33.73 -26.71 17.20
N GLU A 27 33.21 -27.95 17.15
CA GLU A 27 31.77 -28.21 17.16
C GLU A 27 31.05 -27.54 18.35
N ASN A 28 31.67 -27.54 19.53
CA ASN A 28 31.14 -26.91 20.73
C ASN A 28 31.12 -25.36 20.68
N GLU A 29 31.84 -24.77 19.73
CA GLU A 29 31.92 -23.32 19.53
C GLU A 29 31.00 -22.85 18.38
N VAL A 30 30.24 -23.77 17.76
CA VAL A 30 29.25 -23.44 16.74
C VAL A 30 28.11 -22.62 17.38
N PRO A 31 27.78 -21.44 16.82
CA PRO A 31 26.68 -20.63 17.35
C PRO A 31 25.34 -21.33 17.23
N LEU A 32 24.49 -21.18 18.25
CA LEU A 32 23.14 -21.76 18.30
C LEU A 32 22.28 -21.46 17.05
N TRP A 33 22.43 -20.27 16.46
CA TRP A 33 21.65 -19.86 15.29
C TRP A 33 22.02 -20.65 14.03
N PHE A 34 23.20 -21.28 13.96
CA PHE A 34 23.69 -21.95 12.74
C PHE A 34 22.78 -23.12 12.34
N ASP A 35 22.35 -23.92 13.30
CA ASP A 35 21.45 -25.05 13.05
C ASP A 35 20.05 -24.60 12.61
N ILE A 36 19.57 -23.50 13.20
CA ILE A 36 18.29 -22.88 12.81
C ILE A 36 18.39 -22.39 11.36
N TYR A 37 19.46 -21.69 11.00
CA TYR A 37 19.69 -21.20 9.64
C TYR A 37 19.84 -22.34 8.63
N LYS A 38 20.55 -23.41 9.00
CA LYS A 38 20.75 -24.59 8.15
C LYS A 38 19.43 -25.32 7.87
N LYS A 39 18.55 -25.40 8.86
CA LYS A 39 17.22 -26.04 8.73
C LYS A 39 16.21 -25.15 8.01
N PHE A 40 16.26 -23.84 8.24
CA PHE A 40 15.33 -22.86 7.68
C PHE A 40 16.09 -21.71 7.01
N PRO A 41 16.74 -21.96 5.85
CA PRO A 41 17.49 -20.92 5.15
C PRO A 41 16.53 -19.84 4.63
N PRO A 42 16.93 -18.56 4.65
CA PRO A 42 16.12 -17.48 4.07
C PRO A 42 16.02 -17.66 2.54
N LYS A 43 14.92 -17.17 1.94
CA LYS A 43 14.74 -17.20 0.48
C LYS A 43 15.88 -16.52 -0.29
N ARG A 44 16.50 -15.50 0.32
CA ARG A 44 17.64 -14.77 -0.24
C ARG A 44 18.73 -14.69 0.81
N ASP A 45 19.93 -15.12 0.43
CA ASP A 45 21.11 -15.05 1.30
C ASP A 45 21.49 -13.57 1.57
N PRO A 46 21.75 -13.17 2.83
CA PRO A 46 22.13 -11.80 3.19
C PRO A 46 23.60 -11.52 2.86
N ALA A 47 23.98 -11.73 1.60
CA ALA A 47 25.27 -11.34 1.07
C ALA A 47 25.25 -9.83 0.75
N TYR A 48 26.38 -9.17 1.02
CA TYR A 48 26.56 -7.77 0.66
C TYR A 48 26.41 -7.60 -0.86
N ARG A 49 25.55 -6.67 -1.29
CA ARG A 49 25.41 -6.25 -2.67
C ARG A 49 25.67 -4.76 -2.75
N SER A 50 26.65 -4.37 -3.57
CA SER A 50 26.88 -2.96 -3.85
C SER A 50 25.71 -2.41 -4.66
N ILE A 51 25.16 -1.28 -4.23
CA ILE A 51 24.12 -0.57 -4.97
C ILE A 51 24.86 0.29 -5.99
N LEU A 52 25.17 -0.28 -7.17
CA LEU A 52 25.71 0.50 -8.28
C LEU A 52 24.55 1.32 -8.86
N GLY A 53 24.69 2.65 -8.87
CA GLY A 53 23.59 3.61 -8.95
C GLY A 53 22.83 3.73 -10.28
N ASN A 54 22.98 2.81 -11.22
CA ASN A 54 22.54 3.04 -12.60
C ASN A 54 21.41 2.11 -13.10
N ASP A 55 21.03 1.07 -12.34
CA ASP A 55 19.99 0.11 -12.76
C ASP A 55 18.58 0.45 -12.22
N ILE A 56 18.43 1.57 -11.50
CA ILE A 56 17.19 1.92 -10.78
C ILE A 56 16.07 2.40 -11.73
N VAL A 57 16.38 2.68 -13.00
CA VAL A 57 15.42 3.26 -13.95
C VAL A 57 14.37 2.25 -14.44
N HIS A 58 14.66 0.94 -14.40
CA HIS A 58 13.79 -0.08 -14.99
C HIS A 58 12.85 -0.80 -14.00
N ASP A 59 13.09 -0.68 -12.69
CA ASP A 59 12.36 -1.41 -11.64
C ASP A 59 11.52 -0.49 -10.74
N LEU A 60 10.99 0.61 -11.27
CA LEU A 60 9.99 1.37 -10.51
C LEU A 60 8.71 0.55 -10.38
N PRO A 61 8.17 0.37 -9.17
CA PRO A 61 6.90 -0.31 -8.99
C PRO A 61 5.80 0.42 -9.78
N LYS A 62 4.95 -0.35 -10.47
CA LYS A 62 3.82 0.19 -11.22
C LYS A 62 2.86 0.91 -10.27
N LYS A 63 2.27 2.02 -10.73
CA LYS A 63 1.16 2.67 -10.02
C LYS A 63 -0.02 1.70 -9.96
N LEU A 64 -0.64 1.60 -8.78
CA LEU A 64 -1.81 0.75 -8.54
C LEU A 64 -3.06 1.63 -8.68
N PHE A 65 -3.86 1.37 -9.71
CA PHE A 65 -5.15 2.00 -9.94
C PHE A 65 -6.23 0.92 -10.05
N TYR A 66 -7.39 1.20 -9.47
CA TYR A 66 -8.58 0.36 -9.53
C TYR A 66 -9.69 1.03 -10.33
N GLU A 67 -10.65 0.24 -10.81
CA GLU A 67 -11.78 0.76 -11.59
C GLU A 67 -12.64 1.75 -10.78
N GLU A 68 -12.78 1.53 -9.47
CA GLU A 68 -13.49 2.46 -8.59
C GLU A 68 -12.74 3.78 -8.35
N ASP A 69 -11.45 3.89 -8.69
CA ASP A 69 -10.69 5.13 -8.48
C ASP A 69 -11.21 6.28 -9.36
N GLU A 70 -11.77 5.97 -10.53
CA GLU A 70 -12.42 6.97 -11.40
C GLU A 70 -13.64 7.59 -10.72
N LEU A 71 -14.52 6.74 -10.18
CA LEU A 71 -15.70 7.17 -9.43
C LEU A 71 -15.33 7.84 -8.11
N ARG A 72 -14.23 7.42 -7.48
CA ARG A 72 -13.71 8.06 -6.26
C ARG A 72 -13.17 9.45 -6.57
N ALA A 73 -12.45 9.63 -7.68
CA ALA A 73 -11.99 10.94 -8.14
C ALA A 73 -13.17 11.86 -8.49
N PHE A 74 -14.20 11.30 -9.12
CA PHE A 74 -15.45 11.99 -9.39
C PHE A 74 -16.16 12.44 -8.09
N TYR A 75 -16.27 11.55 -7.10
CA TYR A 75 -16.83 11.88 -5.79
C TYR A 75 -16.08 13.06 -5.12
N PHE A 76 -14.76 13.00 -5.02
CA PHE A 76 -13.98 14.07 -4.37
C PHE A 76 -13.95 15.39 -5.16
N SER A 77 -14.23 15.34 -6.46
CA SER A 77 -14.38 16.52 -7.30
C SER A 77 -15.70 17.25 -7.04
N ASN A 78 -16.79 16.48 -6.87
CA ASN A 78 -18.16 17.03 -6.77
C ASN A 78 -18.67 17.17 -5.33
N VAL A 79 -18.12 16.41 -4.39
CA VAL A 79 -18.61 16.29 -3.01
C VAL A 79 -17.50 16.58 -2.03
N THR A 80 -17.77 17.46 -1.06
CA THR A 80 -16.89 17.68 0.08
C THR A 80 -17.21 16.66 1.17
N PRO A 81 -16.26 15.82 1.61
CA PRO A 81 -16.48 14.90 2.72
C PRO A 81 -16.72 15.70 4.01
N ILE A 82 -17.83 15.42 4.69
CA ILE A 82 -18.19 16.07 5.96
C ILE A 82 -17.65 15.26 7.15
N GLU A 83 -17.84 13.94 7.10
CA GLU A 83 -17.42 13.05 8.17
C GLU A 83 -15.96 12.63 8.03
N PRO A 84 -15.22 12.52 9.16
CA PRO A 84 -13.87 11.98 9.15
C PRO A 84 -13.89 10.48 8.82
N ILE A 85 -12.85 10.04 8.11
CA ILE A 85 -12.64 8.61 7.83
C ILE A 85 -12.01 7.97 9.07
N VAL A 86 -12.68 6.97 9.65
CA VAL A 86 -12.17 6.20 10.77
C VAL A 86 -11.34 5.02 10.25
N LEU A 87 -10.01 5.11 10.36
CA LEU A 87 -9.10 4.07 9.87
C LEU A 87 -8.98 2.83 10.78
N ASN A 88 -9.44 2.94 12.04
CA ASN A 88 -9.30 1.89 13.06
C ASN A 88 -10.46 0.86 13.04
N SER A 89 -11.47 1.06 12.19
CA SER A 89 -12.65 0.18 12.15
C SER A 89 -12.83 -0.44 10.77
N ASN A 90 -12.80 -1.76 10.69
CA ASN A 90 -13.11 -2.48 9.45
C ASN A 90 -14.61 -2.58 9.14
N GLN A 91 -15.47 -2.26 10.13
CA GLN A 91 -16.93 -2.41 9.99
C GLN A 91 -17.59 -1.17 9.36
N ARG A 92 -17.06 0.04 9.60
CA ARG A 92 -17.61 1.27 9.07
C ARG A 92 -17.02 1.55 7.70
N LYS A 93 -17.83 1.37 6.67
CA LYS A 93 -17.48 1.80 5.31
C LYS A 93 -17.41 3.33 5.26
N PRO A 94 -16.43 3.91 4.55
CA PRO A 94 -16.38 5.34 4.35
C PRO A 94 -17.51 5.80 3.42
N ASN A 95 -17.93 7.06 3.57
CA ASN A 95 -19.08 7.59 2.85
C ASN A 95 -18.91 7.59 1.32
N TRP A 96 -17.66 7.69 0.84
CA TRP A 96 -17.39 7.56 -0.59
C TRP A 96 -17.67 6.15 -1.13
N GLU A 97 -17.49 5.10 -0.32
CA GLU A 97 -17.76 3.72 -0.75
C GLU A 97 -19.27 3.49 -0.84
N LEU A 98 -20.03 3.98 0.14
CA LEU A 98 -21.50 3.98 0.09
C LEU A 98 -21.99 4.73 -1.14
N PHE A 99 -21.44 5.91 -1.41
CA PHE A 99 -21.76 6.69 -2.61
C PHE A 99 -21.50 5.92 -3.91
N ILE A 100 -20.33 5.30 -4.06
CA ILE A 100 -20.02 4.51 -5.26
C ILE A 100 -20.98 3.32 -5.41
N SER A 101 -21.34 2.67 -4.30
CA SER A 101 -22.27 1.52 -4.35
C SER A 101 -23.68 1.93 -4.77
N THR A 102 -24.21 3.05 -4.26
CA THR A 102 -25.52 3.56 -4.65
C THR A 102 -25.51 4.15 -6.06
N TYR A 103 -24.42 4.81 -6.45
CA TYR A 103 -24.19 5.30 -7.80
C TYR A 103 -24.28 4.16 -8.82
N LYS A 104 -23.54 3.06 -8.62
CA LYS A 104 -23.60 1.89 -9.50
C LYS A 104 -24.99 1.25 -9.54
N HIS A 105 -25.70 1.22 -8.41
CA HIS A 105 -27.07 0.70 -8.37
C HIS A 105 -28.06 1.56 -9.17
N LEU A 106 -27.95 2.89 -9.08
CA LEU A 106 -28.80 3.83 -9.81
C LEU A 106 -28.47 3.88 -11.30
N GLU A 107 -27.19 3.75 -11.65
CA GLU A 107 -26.74 3.58 -13.04
C GLU A 107 -27.33 2.31 -13.66
N ALA A 108 -27.30 1.18 -12.93
CA ALA A 108 -27.94 -0.06 -13.37
C ALA A 108 -29.46 0.05 -13.48
N SER A 109 -30.09 0.96 -12.73
CA SER A 109 -31.53 1.22 -12.77
C SER A 109 -31.94 2.14 -13.94
N GLY A 110 -30.99 2.70 -14.69
CA GLY A 110 -31.24 3.48 -15.90
C GLY A 110 -31.57 4.96 -15.68
N VAL A 111 -31.16 5.54 -14.54
CA VAL A 111 -31.30 6.99 -14.28
C VAL A 111 -30.43 7.79 -15.26
N ASP A 112 -30.86 8.99 -15.67
CA ASP A 112 -30.08 9.85 -16.55
C ASP A 112 -28.75 10.24 -15.91
N ARG A 113 -27.68 10.31 -16.72
CA ARG A 113 -26.32 10.57 -16.24
C ARG A 113 -26.18 11.95 -15.58
N ASN A 114 -26.93 12.94 -16.04
CA ASN A 114 -26.85 14.31 -15.50
C ASN A 114 -27.48 14.41 -14.11
N GLU A 115 -28.53 13.63 -13.86
CA GLU A 115 -29.28 13.64 -12.60
C GLU A 115 -28.79 12.58 -11.61
N LEU A 116 -27.93 11.65 -12.06
CA LEU A 116 -27.50 10.50 -11.27
C LEU A 116 -26.82 10.90 -9.96
N VAL A 117 -26.01 11.95 -9.98
CA VAL A 117 -25.34 12.48 -8.78
C VAL A 117 -26.35 13.00 -7.77
N ASP A 118 -27.38 13.69 -8.26
CA ASP A 118 -28.36 14.35 -7.41
C ASP A 118 -29.27 13.31 -6.76
N ALA A 119 -29.74 12.36 -7.57
CA ALA A 119 -30.47 11.19 -7.11
C ALA A 119 -29.67 10.37 -6.08
N THR A 120 -28.36 10.18 -6.28
CA THR A 120 -27.52 9.45 -5.29
C THR A 120 -27.42 10.19 -3.96
N ILE A 121 -27.26 11.51 -4.00
CA ILE A 121 -27.16 12.34 -2.79
C ILE A 121 -28.49 12.35 -2.06
N GLU A 122 -29.61 12.53 -2.76
CA GLU A 122 -30.95 12.50 -2.17
C GLU A 122 -31.26 11.14 -1.52
N ASN A 123 -30.91 10.04 -2.20
CA ASN A 123 -31.11 8.70 -1.65
C ASN A 123 -30.28 8.48 -0.38
N LEU A 124 -29.02 8.90 -0.38
CA LEU A 124 -28.16 8.74 0.80
C LEU A 124 -28.54 9.69 1.94
N GLN A 125 -29.03 10.90 1.64
CA GLN A 125 -29.58 11.82 2.63
C GLN A 125 -30.85 11.25 3.28
N ALA A 126 -31.69 10.56 2.51
CA ALA A 126 -32.85 9.83 3.05
C ALA A 126 -32.43 8.69 4.00
N GLN A 127 -31.25 8.10 3.79
CA GLN A 127 -30.66 7.10 4.69
C GLN A 127 -29.96 7.71 5.92
N GLY A 128 -29.92 9.05 6.03
CA GLY A 128 -29.30 9.77 7.15
C GLY A 128 -27.82 10.11 6.96
N PHE A 129 -27.25 9.92 5.76
CA PHE A 129 -25.88 10.33 5.45
C PHE A 129 -25.85 11.72 4.84
N PHE A 130 -25.04 12.62 5.40
CA PHE A 130 -24.94 13.99 4.93
C PHE A 130 -23.80 14.17 3.93
N PHE A 131 -24.14 14.73 2.77
CA PHE A 131 -23.18 15.13 1.74
C PHE A 131 -23.38 16.60 1.40
N LYS A 132 -22.27 17.30 1.20
CA LYS A 132 -22.27 18.68 0.74
C LYS A 132 -21.63 18.73 -0.64
N LYS A 133 -22.39 19.19 -1.64
CA LYS A 133 -21.84 19.44 -2.98
C LYS A 133 -20.81 20.55 -2.90
N LYS A 134 -19.71 20.38 -3.61
CA LYS A 134 -18.68 21.39 -3.78
C LYS A 134 -19.19 22.43 -4.78
N GLN A 135 -19.30 23.69 -4.36
CA GLN A 135 -19.66 24.77 -5.28
C GLN A 135 -18.52 24.96 -6.29
N GLU A 136 -18.87 25.25 -7.56
CA GLU A 136 -17.88 25.59 -8.58
C GLU A 136 -17.10 26.84 -8.14
N LYS A 137 -15.77 26.78 -8.24
CA LYS A 137 -14.85 27.90 -7.95
C LYS A 137 -14.93 29.03 -9.00
N GLN A 138 -16.09 29.32 -9.56
CA GLN A 138 -16.22 30.40 -10.56
C GLN A 138 -16.12 31.80 -9.93
N ASN A 139 -16.40 31.95 -8.63
CA ASN A 139 -16.43 33.26 -7.95
C ASN A 139 -15.08 33.77 -7.41
N LEU A 140 -13.94 33.11 -7.68
CA LEU A 140 -12.62 33.54 -7.18
C LEU A 140 -11.73 34.25 -8.23
N ILE A 141 -12.12 34.26 -9.51
CA ILE A 141 -11.35 34.92 -10.58
C ILE A 141 -11.89 36.32 -10.92
N GLU A 142 -13.14 36.64 -10.59
CA GLU A 142 -13.76 37.95 -10.90
C GLU A 142 -13.49 39.06 -9.86
N LYS A 143 -12.61 38.85 -8.88
CA LYS A 143 -12.26 39.86 -7.85
C LYS A 143 -10.77 40.17 -7.74
N GLN A 144 -10.03 40.08 -8.85
CA GLN A 144 -8.66 40.62 -8.95
C GLN A 144 -8.56 41.62 -10.10
#